data_AF-A0A7C2CH28-F1
#
_entry.id   AF-A0A7C2CH28-F1
#
_cell.length_a   1.000
_cell.length_b   1.000
_cell.length_c   1.000
_cell.angle_alpha   90.00
_cell.angle_beta   90.00
_cell.angle_gamma   90.00
#
_symmetry.space_group_name_H-M   'P 1'
#
loop_
_entity.id
_entity.type
_entity.pdbx_description
1 polymer ?
#
loop_
_entity_poly.entity_id
_entity_poly.type
_entity_poly.pdbx_seq_one_letter_code
_entity_poly.pdbx_strand_id
1 'polypeptide(L)'
;MTVSPSASTRRRVSFARGGVDASLSRRSPTARSLSLARAIRVSCGREDAVGRRHESLIPLSHGHHHGLVLSLRLRRALADAAPDADVLRQLARTVVAFFESDLAPHFAAEEEGLFPIMEANLGPLDLIAELRGEHERFRAWIEELRRSTTASPSVETLRAFGALLHDHIRKEERVLFPIFEERVPPEEARRAGVAIRERVKARGG
;
A
#
# COMPACT_ATOMS: atom_id res chain seq x y z
N MET A 1 42.90 30.24 31.71
CA MET A 1 44.17 29.49 31.53
C MET A 1 43.77 28.09 31.12
N THR A 2 44.02 27.51 29.96
CA THR A 2 44.92 27.77 28.83
C THR A 2 44.44 26.87 27.68
N VAL A 3 44.39 27.41 26.45
CA VAL A 3 44.76 26.85 25.13
C VAL A 3 45.07 25.33 25.02
N SER A 4 44.78 24.57 23.95
CA SER A 4 44.37 24.80 22.56
C SER A 4 44.07 23.44 21.89
N PRO A 5 43.43 23.41 20.70
CA PRO A 5 43.13 22.20 19.93
C PRO A 5 44.24 21.83 18.93
N SER A 6 44.32 20.54 18.55
CA SER A 6 45.25 20.05 17.52
C SER A 6 44.58 19.98 16.15
N ALA A 7 45.21 20.63 15.16
CA ALA A 7 44.88 20.61 13.75
C ALA A 7 45.89 19.74 12.99
N SER A 8 45.45 18.98 11.99
CA SER A 8 46.30 18.46 10.89
C SER A 8 45.41 17.69 9.91
N THR A 9 45.48 17.74 8.57
CA THR A 9 46.20 18.52 7.59
C THR A 9 45.54 18.21 6.24
N ARG A 10 45.35 19.23 5.39
CA ARG A 10 44.97 19.09 3.97
C ARG A 10 46.06 18.34 3.21
N ARG A 11 45.68 17.49 2.24
CA ARG A 11 46.51 17.27 1.04
C ARG A 11 45.70 17.45 -0.25
N ARG A 12 46.35 18.11 -1.18
CA ARG A 12 45.88 18.65 -2.47
C ARG A 12 46.06 17.64 -3.62
N VAL A 13 45.11 17.69 -4.56
CA VAL A 13 45.21 17.92 -6.03
C VAL A 13 46.15 17.05 -6.89
N SER A 14 45.60 16.45 -7.97
CA SER A 14 45.99 16.60 -9.41
C SER A 14 45.40 15.43 -10.23
N PHE A 15 44.44 15.59 -11.15
CA PHE A 15 44.51 16.03 -12.56
C PHE A 15 45.39 15.18 -13.49
N ALA A 16 44.76 14.50 -14.45
CA ALA A 16 45.35 14.13 -15.75
C ALA A 16 44.25 13.95 -16.82
N ARG A 17 44.43 14.65 -17.94
CA ARG A 17 43.65 14.64 -19.19
C ARG A 17 44.42 13.89 -20.29
N GLY A 18 43.71 13.41 -21.31
CA GLY A 18 44.21 13.04 -22.65
C GLY A 18 43.72 11.65 -23.07
N GLY A 19 43.30 11.35 -24.31
CA GLY A 19 43.12 12.01 -25.61
C GLY A 19 42.41 10.98 -26.53
N VAL A 20 41.51 11.39 -27.44
CA VAL A 20 41.59 11.35 -28.94
C VAL A 20 42.19 10.05 -29.53
N ASP A 21 41.76 9.41 -30.63
CA ASP A 21 40.85 9.70 -31.74
C ASP A 21 40.66 8.40 -32.59
N ALA A 22 39.93 8.50 -33.71
CA ALA A 22 39.92 7.62 -34.91
C ALA A 22 39.04 6.34 -34.85
N SER A 23 37.91 6.17 -35.57
CA SER A 23 37.52 6.32 -36.99
C SER A 23 37.47 4.99 -37.77
N LEU A 24 36.30 4.75 -38.38
CA LEU A 24 36.04 4.08 -39.68
C LEU A 24 36.15 2.56 -39.82
N SER A 25 35.02 1.95 -40.26
CA SER A 25 34.89 1.14 -41.50
C SER A 25 33.79 0.07 -41.34
N ARG A 26 32.57 0.31 -41.84
CA ARG A 26 32.01 -0.23 -43.11
C ARG A 26 32.15 -1.74 -43.30
N ARG A 27 31.04 -2.48 -43.15
CA ARG A 27 30.25 -3.14 -44.23
C ARG A 27 29.35 -4.26 -43.67
N SER A 28 28.12 -4.22 -44.15
CA SER A 28 27.09 -5.25 -44.07
C SER A 28 27.36 -6.41 -45.04
N PRO A 29 26.77 -7.59 -44.77
CA PRO A 29 26.21 -8.39 -45.84
C PRO A 29 24.74 -8.74 -45.58
N THR A 30 23.98 -8.62 -46.68
CA THR A 30 22.61 -9.08 -46.88
C THR A 30 22.51 -10.60 -46.81
N ALA A 31 21.49 -11.13 -46.14
CA ALA A 31 20.93 -12.43 -46.45
C ALA A 31 19.42 -12.44 -46.20
N ARG A 32 18.72 -13.02 -47.16
CA ARG A 32 17.29 -13.02 -47.42
C ARG A 32 16.74 -14.36 -46.96
N SER A 33 15.74 -14.41 -46.08
CA SER A 33 14.63 -15.36 -46.21
C SER A 33 13.47 -15.07 -45.24
N LEU A 34 12.31 -15.16 -45.85
CA LEU A 34 10.93 -15.16 -45.36
C LEU A 34 10.70 -15.89 -44.03
N SER A 35 9.98 -15.25 -43.11
CA SER A 35 9.00 -15.96 -42.29
C SER A 35 7.82 -15.07 -41.91
N LEU A 36 6.65 -15.56 -42.25
CA LEU A 36 5.32 -15.03 -42.04
C LEU A 36 4.95 -15.17 -40.55
N ALA A 37 5.05 -14.09 -39.78
CA ALA A 37 4.53 -14.04 -38.41
C ALA A 37 3.50 -12.91 -38.29
N ARG A 38 2.26 -13.26 -38.63
CA ARG A 38 1.00 -12.83 -38.01
C ARG A 38 1.08 -11.48 -37.28
N ALA A 39 0.67 -10.41 -37.95
CA ALA A 39 0.29 -9.17 -37.30
C ALA A 39 -0.82 -9.47 -36.28
N ILE A 40 -0.46 -9.55 -35.00
CA ILE A 40 -1.43 -9.49 -33.91
C ILE A 40 -1.94 -8.06 -33.94
N ARG A 41 -3.06 -7.87 -34.64
CA ARG A 41 -3.96 -6.75 -34.35
C ARG A 41 -4.46 -6.99 -32.93
N VAL A 42 -3.73 -6.49 -31.94
CA VAL A 42 -4.36 -6.19 -30.65
C VAL A 42 -5.32 -5.07 -30.97
N SER A 43 -6.58 -5.44 -31.13
CA SER A 43 -7.69 -4.51 -30.98
C SER A 43 -7.62 -3.97 -29.54
N CYS A 44 -6.80 -2.95 -29.32
CA CYS A 44 -6.89 -2.11 -28.14
C CYS A 44 -8.13 -1.26 -28.36
N GLY A 45 -9.26 -1.82 -27.97
CA GLY A 45 -10.58 -1.24 -28.10
C GLY A 45 -11.29 -1.43 -26.78
N ARG A 46 -11.01 -0.54 -25.84
CA ARG A 46 -12.01 0.21 -25.07
C ARG A 46 -11.28 1.27 -24.25
N GLU A 47 -11.43 2.50 -24.75
CA GLU A 47 -11.40 3.77 -24.05
C GLU A 47 -11.14 3.66 -22.55
N ASP A 48 -9.97 4.15 -22.14
CA ASP A 48 -9.59 4.32 -20.75
C ASP A 48 -10.72 5.06 -20.02
N ALA A 49 -11.45 4.33 -19.19
CA ALA A 49 -12.46 4.88 -18.30
C ALA A 49 -11.74 5.66 -17.20
N VAL A 50 -11.29 6.87 -17.53
CA VAL A 50 -10.82 7.87 -16.57
C VAL A 50 -11.90 8.00 -15.50
N GLY A 51 -11.63 7.48 -14.31
CA GLY A 51 -12.51 7.57 -13.14
C GLY A 51 -13.21 6.30 -12.67
N ARG A 52 -13.03 5.13 -13.31
CA ARG A 52 -13.51 3.84 -12.72
C ARG A 52 -12.37 3.06 -12.10
N ARG A 53 -12.60 2.60 -10.86
CA ARG A 53 -11.68 1.71 -10.12
C ARG A 53 -11.39 0.46 -10.96
N HIS A 54 -10.11 0.10 -11.10
CA HIS A 54 -9.71 -1.10 -11.82
C HIS A 54 -10.30 -2.37 -11.17
N GLU A 55 -10.69 -3.35 -11.98
CA GLU A 55 -11.44 -4.54 -11.53
C GLU A 55 -10.70 -5.37 -10.46
N SER A 56 -9.38 -5.30 -10.43
CA SER A 56 -8.53 -5.98 -9.43
C SER A 56 -8.69 -5.39 -8.03
N LEU A 57 -9.02 -4.10 -7.94
CA LEU A 57 -9.09 -3.33 -6.69
C LEU A 57 -10.51 -3.25 -6.12
N ILE A 58 -11.53 -3.50 -6.94
CA ILE A 58 -12.95 -3.49 -6.52
C ILE A 58 -13.19 -4.31 -5.24
N PRO A 59 -12.62 -5.53 -5.05
CA PRO A 59 -12.82 -6.28 -3.82
C PRO A 59 -12.32 -5.56 -2.56
N LEU A 60 -11.20 -4.83 -2.65
CA LEU A 60 -10.66 -4.03 -1.54
C LEU A 60 -11.57 -2.81 -1.28
N SER A 61 -11.89 -2.05 -2.34
CA SER A 61 -12.78 -0.88 -2.25
C SER A 61 -14.16 -1.21 -1.68
N HIS A 62 -14.71 -2.40 -1.93
CA HIS A 62 -15.97 -2.81 -1.29
C HIS A 62 -15.85 -2.92 0.24
N GLY A 63 -14.73 -3.43 0.76
CA GLY A 63 -14.46 -3.52 2.20
C GLY A 63 -14.36 -2.13 2.87
N HIS A 64 -13.87 -1.13 2.15
CA HIS A 64 -13.68 0.22 2.65
C HIS A 64 -14.98 0.89 3.11
N HIS A 65 -16.12 0.57 2.49
CA HIS A 65 -17.40 1.13 2.93
C HIS A 65 -17.70 0.78 4.40
N HIS A 66 -17.51 -0.48 4.79
CA HIS A 66 -17.74 -0.92 6.16
C HIS A 66 -16.74 -0.31 7.14
N GLY A 67 -15.47 -0.18 6.74
CA GLY A 67 -14.45 0.49 7.55
C GLY A 67 -14.78 1.95 7.82
N LEU A 68 -15.26 2.68 6.81
CA LEU A 68 -15.71 4.06 6.96
C LEU A 68 -16.94 4.17 7.86
N VAL A 69 -17.90 3.24 7.76
CA VAL A 69 -19.06 3.19 8.66
C VAL A 69 -18.62 2.98 10.11
N LEU A 70 -17.68 2.07 10.37
CA LEU A 70 -17.13 1.85 11.72
C LEU A 70 -16.41 3.09 12.23
N SER A 71 -15.56 3.73 11.41
CA SER A 71 -14.85 4.95 11.80
C SER A 71 -15.81 6.07 12.23
N LEU A 72 -16.91 6.25 11.48
CA LEU A 72 -17.94 7.25 11.79
C LEU A 72 -18.70 6.90 13.05
N ARG A 73 -19.01 5.61 13.27
CA ARG A 73 -19.66 5.12 14.49
C ARG A 73 -18.80 5.40 15.72
N LEU A 74 -17.50 5.08 15.67
CA LEU A 74 -16.56 5.36 16.77
C LEU A 74 -16.49 6.86 17.04
N ARG A 75 -16.34 7.69 15.99
CA ARG A 75 -16.30 9.14 16.15
C ARG A 75 -17.54 9.71 16.83
N ARG A 76 -18.73 9.23 16.46
CA ARG A 76 -20.00 9.69 17.05
C ARG A 76 -20.16 9.22 18.48
N ALA A 77 -19.90 7.94 18.76
CA ALA A 77 -20.08 7.36 20.08
C ALA A 77 -19.06 7.87 21.12
N LEU A 78 -17.93 8.39 20.65
CA LEU A 78 -16.84 8.91 21.49
C LEU A 78 -16.71 10.44 21.40
N ALA A 79 -17.74 11.13 20.90
CA ALA A 79 -17.77 12.59 20.82
C ALA A 79 -17.81 13.23 22.21
N ASP A 80 -18.49 12.57 23.16
CA ASP A 80 -18.57 13.03 24.55
C ASP A 80 -17.25 12.79 25.31
N ALA A 81 -16.95 13.68 26.26
CA ALA A 81 -15.69 13.65 27.01
C ALA A 81 -15.56 12.42 27.94
N ALA A 82 -16.68 11.84 28.38
CA ALA A 82 -16.71 10.70 29.29
C ALA A 82 -17.79 9.67 28.89
N PRO A 83 -17.51 8.78 27.92
CA PRO A 83 -18.43 7.71 27.53
C PRO A 83 -18.64 6.71 28.66
N ASP A 84 -19.84 6.15 28.73
CA ASP A 84 -20.18 5.09 29.68
C ASP A 84 -19.30 3.82 29.48
N ALA A 85 -18.96 3.14 30.58
CA ALA A 85 -18.06 1.99 30.55
C ALA A 85 -18.63 0.79 29.77
N ASP A 86 -19.95 0.56 29.80
CA ASP A 86 -20.59 -0.48 28.98
C ASP A 86 -20.57 -0.11 27.49
N VAL A 87 -20.72 1.17 27.16
CA VAL A 87 -20.57 1.67 25.78
C VAL A 87 -19.15 1.38 25.28
N LEU A 88 -18.12 1.68 26.08
CA LEU A 88 -16.72 1.40 25.71
C LEU A 88 -16.46 -0.10 25.49
N ARG A 89 -16.96 -0.95 26.39
CA ARG A 89 -16.88 -2.41 26.23
C ARG A 89 -17.56 -2.89 24.94
N GLN A 90 -18.73 -2.35 24.62
CA GLN A 90 -19.45 -2.73 23.40
C GLN A 90 -18.73 -2.27 22.13
N LEU A 91 -18.15 -1.06 22.14
CA LEU A 91 -17.35 -0.56 21.02
C LEU A 91 -16.08 -1.39 20.84
N ALA A 92 -15.36 -1.72 21.91
CA ALA A 92 -14.18 -2.58 21.84
C ALA A 92 -14.50 -3.95 21.24
N ARG A 93 -15.57 -4.62 21.69
CA ARG A 93 -16.03 -5.89 21.09
C ARG A 93 -16.36 -5.75 19.61
N THR A 94 -17.01 -4.66 19.23
CA THR A 94 -17.36 -4.38 17.83
C THR A 94 -16.10 -4.20 16.98
N VAL A 95 -15.10 -3.47 17.47
CA VAL A 95 -13.83 -3.23 16.77
C VAL A 95 -13.04 -4.52 16.61
N VAL A 96 -12.92 -5.32 17.67
CA VAL A 96 -12.22 -6.62 17.62
C VAL A 96 -12.89 -7.57 16.62
N ALA A 97 -14.22 -7.70 16.69
CA ALA A 97 -14.96 -8.56 15.76
C ALA A 97 -14.79 -8.09 14.30
N PHE A 98 -14.92 -6.79 14.04
CA PHE A 98 -14.75 -6.23 12.70
C PHE A 98 -13.32 -6.41 12.17
N PHE A 99 -12.31 -6.27 13.04
CA PHE A 99 -10.95 -6.52 12.63
C PHE A 99 -10.75 -7.97 12.18
N GLU A 100 -11.23 -8.94 12.94
CA GLU A 100 -11.12 -10.36 12.61
C GLU A 100 -11.87 -10.72 11.32
N SER A 101 -13.08 -10.19 11.14
CA SER A 101 -13.93 -10.57 10.01
C SER A 101 -13.63 -9.82 8.72
N ASP A 102 -13.12 -8.59 8.80
CA ASP A 102 -13.01 -7.70 7.64
C ASP A 102 -11.61 -7.10 7.47
N LEU A 103 -10.98 -6.50 8.49
CA LEU A 103 -9.68 -5.82 8.29
C LEU A 103 -8.49 -6.77 8.17
N ALA A 104 -8.40 -7.81 9.00
CA ALA A 104 -7.32 -8.77 8.93
C ALA A 104 -7.21 -9.45 7.55
N PRO A 105 -8.29 -9.99 6.95
CA PRO A 105 -8.21 -10.54 5.59
C PRO A 105 -7.98 -9.46 4.53
N HIS A 106 -8.46 -8.23 4.74
CA HIS A 106 -8.18 -7.11 3.86
C HIS A 106 -6.68 -6.79 3.82
N PHE A 107 -6.05 -6.61 4.99
CA PHE A 107 -4.61 -6.36 5.10
C PHE A 107 -3.79 -7.51 4.52
N ALA A 108 -4.20 -8.77 4.71
CA ALA A 108 -3.54 -9.90 4.08
C ALA A 108 -3.62 -9.83 2.54
N ALA A 109 -4.77 -9.47 1.98
CA ALA A 109 -4.95 -9.29 0.54
C ALA A 109 -4.02 -8.20 -0.02
N GLU A 110 -3.75 -7.16 0.75
CA GLU A 110 -2.84 -6.09 0.36
C GLU A 110 -1.38 -6.49 0.54
N GLU A 111 -0.99 -6.94 1.73
CA GLU A 111 0.39 -7.22 2.11
C GLU A 111 1.02 -8.37 1.32
N GLU A 112 0.22 -9.35 0.91
CA GLU A 112 0.66 -10.55 0.19
C GLU A 112 0.22 -10.57 -1.27
N GLY A 113 -0.77 -9.76 -1.64
CA GLY A 113 -1.31 -9.71 -3.01
C GLY A 113 -0.92 -8.43 -3.73
N LEU A 114 -1.41 -7.29 -3.24
CA LEU A 114 -1.26 -6.00 -3.93
C LEU A 114 0.16 -5.45 -3.83
N PHE A 115 0.69 -5.29 -2.61
CA PHE A 115 1.96 -4.61 -2.35
C PHE A 115 3.15 -5.30 -3.04
N PRO A 116 3.31 -6.63 -3.00
CA PRO A 116 4.44 -7.28 -3.67
C PRO A 116 4.45 -7.04 -5.19
N ILE A 117 3.28 -6.99 -5.82
CA ILE A 117 3.16 -6.73 -7.25
C ILE A 117 3.50 -5.27 -7.56
N MET A 118 3.04 -4.33 -6.74
CA MET A 118 3.44 -2.92 -6.88
C MET A 118 4.95 -2.75 -6.72
N GLU A 119 5.55 -3.33 -5.70
CA GLU A 119 7.00 -3.21 -5.43
C GLU A 119 7.83 -3.89 -6.53
N ALA A 120 7.38 -5.03 -7.06
CA ALA A 120 8.05 -5.71 -8.17
C ALA A 120 8.07 -4.89 -9.47
N ASN A 121 7.05 -4.06 -9.71
CA ASN A 121 6.92 -3.25 -10.92
C ASN A 121 7.44 -1.81 -10.75
N LEU A 122 7.34 -1.24 -9.56
CA LEU A 122 7.59 0.18 -9.29
C LEU A 122 8.83 0.41 -8.41
N GLY A 123 9.42 -0.66 -7.86
CA GLY A 123 10.42 -0.59 -6.81
C GLY A 123 9.81 -0.33 -5.42
N PRO A 124 10.64 -0.27 -4.37
CA PRO A 124 10.18 0.06 -3.02
C PRO A 124 9.47 1.41 -2.98
N LEU A 125 8.35 1.49 -2.26
CA LEU A 125 7.57 2.72 -2.09
C LEU A 125 7.44 3.03 -0.61
N ASP A 126 7.86 4.24 -0.20
CA ASP A 126 7.68 4.72 1.18
C ASP A 126 6.22 4.64 1.64
N LEU A 127 5.29 4.88 0.71
CA LEU A 127 3.85 4.75 0.94
C LEU A 127 3.45 3.33 1.38
N ILE A 128 4.03 2.28 0.79
CA ILE A 128 3.73 0.89 1.16
C ILE A 128 4.32 0.58 2.54
N ALA A 129 5.52 1.07 2.82
CA ALA A 129 6.13 0.92 4.14
C ALA A 129 5.29 1.62 5.23
N GLU A 130 4.76 2.81 4.93
CA GLU A 130 3.84 3.53 5.81
C GLU A 130 2.56 2.71 6.07
N LEU A 131 1.89 2.22 5.01
CA LEU A 131 0.67 1.41 5.10
C LEU A 131 0.86 0.16 5.98
N ARG A 132 1.95 -0.59 5.76
CA ARG A 132 2.32 -1.74 6.62
C ARG A 132 2.49 -1.32 8.09
N GLY A 133 3.10 -0.17 8.34
CA GLY A 133 3.21 0.39 9.68
C GLY A 133 1.86 0.75 10.30
N GLU A 134 0.86 1.15 9.51
CA GLU A 134 -0.51 1.35 9.98
C GLU A 134 -1.19 0.02 10.33
N HIS A 135 -0.99 -1.02 9.50
CA HIS A 135 -1.52 -2.36 9.76
C HIS A 135 -1.00 -2.93 11.07
N GLU A 136 0.30 -2.79 11.35
CA GLU A 136 0.89 -3.20 12.63
C GLU A 136 0.32 -2.43 13.82
N ARG A 137 0.05 -1.12 13.67
CA ARG A 137 -0.63 -0.33 14.70
C ARG A 137 -2.04 -0.84 14.98
N PHE A 138 -2.81 -1.18 13.94
CA PHE A 138 -4.12 -1.80 14.12
C PHE A 138 -4.01 -3.12 14.88
N ARG A 139 -3.10 -4.02 14.47
CA ARG A 139 -2.86 -5.30 15.17
C ARG A 139 -2.54 -5.09 16.65
N ALA A 140 -1.67 -4.14 16.98
CA ALA A 140 -1.30 -3.82 18.36
C ALA A 140 -2.49 -3.32 19.20
N TRP A 141 -3.32 -2.42 18.66
CA TRP A 141 -4.53 -1.96 19.35
C TRP A 141 -5.56 -3.06 19.56
N ILE A 142 -5.69 -4.00 18.63
CA ILE A 142 -6.58 -5.15 18.81
C ILE A 142 -6.11 -6.02 19.98
N GLU A 143 -4.81 -6.28 20.11
CA GLU A 143 -4.26 -7.01 21.26
C GLU A 143 -4.46 -6.27 22.59
N GLU A 144 -4.35 -4.94 22.60
CA GLU A 144 -4.70 -4.12 23.75
C GLU A 144 -6.19 -4.26 24.12
N LEU A 145 -7.10 -4.11 23.14
CA LEU A 145 -8.54 -4.21 23.36
C LEU A 145 -8.96 -5.61 23.83
N ARG A 146 -8.34 -6.69 23.33
CA ARG A 146 -8.57 -8.07 23.78
C ARG A 146 -8.19 -8.27 25.26
N ARG A 147 -7.06 -7.70 25.68
CA ARG A 147 -6.62 -7.76 27.09
C ARG A 147 -7.47 -6.91 28.02
N SER A 148 -8.18 -5.92 27.48
CA SER A 148 -9.07 -5.03 28.22
C SER A 148 -10.45 -5.63 28.53
N THR A 149 -10.62 -6.95 28.47
CA THR A 149 -11.92 -7.62 28.69
C THR A 149 -12.41 -7.55 30.14
N THR A 150 -11.50 -7.44 31.10
CA THR A 150 -11.80 -7.29 32.54
C THR A 150 -11.61 -5.86 33.06
N ALA A 151 -10.97 -4.99 32.27
CA ALA A 151 -10.75 -3.57 32.56
C ALA A 151 -11.65 -2.68 31.68
N SER A 152 -11.66 -1.37 31.93
CA SER A 152 -12.34 -0.44 30.99
C SER A 152 -11.45 -0.22 29.77
N PRO A 153 -11.94 -0.43 28.52
CA PRO A 153 -11.15 -0.15 27.32
C PRO A 153 -10.73 1.33 27.23
N SER A 154 -9.56 1.58 26.67
CA SER A 154 -9.05 2.94 26.46
C SER A 154 -9.90 3.70 25.43
N VAL A 155 -10.50 4.82 25.86
CA VAL A 155 -11.21 5.77 24.99
C VAL A 155 -10.29 6.30 23.89
N GLU A 156 -9.05 6.61 24.26
CA GLU A 156 -8.04 7.16 23.36
C GLU A 156 -7.67 6.16 22.27
N THR A 157 -7.51 4.88 22.63
CA THR A 157 -7.23 3.80 21.68
C THR A 157 -8.37 3.65 20.68
N LEU A 158 -9.63 3.65 21.12
CA LEU A 158 -10.78 3.56 20.21
C LEU A 158 -10.92 4.79 19.30
N ARG A 159 -10.63 6.00 19.80
CA ARG A 159 -10.60 7.23 18.99
C ARG A 159 -9.48 7.18 17.94
N ALA A 160 -8.27 6.80 18.36
CA ALA A 160 -7.11 6.70 17.49
C ALA A 160 -7.32 5.64 16.39
N PHE A 161 -7.88 4.48 16.75
CA PHE A 161 -8.26 3.43 15.80
C PHE A 161 -9.23 3.97 14.74
N GLY A 162 -10.32 4.62 15.16
CA GLY A 162 -11.33 5.15 14.24
C GLY A 162 -10.77 6.23 13.30
N ALA A 163 -9.97 7.15 13.83
CA ALA A 163 -9.32 8.20 13.04
C ALA A 163 -8.34 7.61 12.02
N LEU A 164 -7.45 6.71 12.48
CA LEU A 164 -6.47 6.07 11.60
C LEU A 164 -7.16 5.26 10.50
N LEU A 165 -8.22 4.51 10.83
CA LEU A 165 -8.96 3.71 9.84
C LEU A 165 -9.58 4.58 8.74
N HIS A 166 -10.13 5.73 9.10
CA HIS A 166 -10.64 6.68 8.13
C HIS A 166 -9.52 7.16 7.19
N ASP A 167 -8.40 7.60 7.75
CA ASP A 167 -7.32 8.21 6.98
C ASP A 167 -6.57 7.19 6.11
N HIS A 168 -6.39 5.98 6.64
CA HIS A 168 -5.83 4.81 5.96
C HIS A 168 -6.62 4.48 4.68
N ILE A 169 -7.95 4.27 4.81
CA ILE A 169 -8.84 3.99 3.67
C ILE A 169 -8.76 5.12 2.63
N ARG A 170 -8.71 6.38 3.08
CA ARG A 170 -8.61 7.53 2.16
C ARG A 170 -7.29 7.55 1.42
N LYS A 171 -6.19 7.16 2.08
CA LYS A 171 -4.85 7.09 1.51
C LYS A 171 -4.79 6.02 0.43
N GLU A 172 -5.36 4.86 0.67
CA GLU A 172 -5.45 3.79 -0.34
C GLU A 172 -6.26 4.23 -1.55
N GLU A 173 -7.49 4.69 -1.32
CA GLU A 173 -8.41 5.06 -2.40
C GLU A 173 -7.91 6.23 -3.25
N ARG A 174 -7.23 7.20 -2.65
CA ARG A 174 -6.86 8.46 -3.31
C ARG A 174 -5.42 8.54 -3.74
N VAL A 175 -4.55 7.68 -3.24
CA VAL A 175 -3.11 7.74 -3.51
C VAL A 175 -2.61 6.39 -4.01
N LEU A 176 -2.72 5.32 -3.21
CA LEU A 176 -2.17 4.02 -3.59
C LEU A 176 -2.83 3.45 -4.84
N PHE A 177 -4.17 3.44 -4.87
CA PHE A 177 -4.92 2.84 -5.97
C PHE A 177 -4.75 3.61 -7.30
N PRO A 178 -4.78 4.95 -7.34
CA PRO A 178 -4.40 5.69 -8.55
C PRO A 178 -2.98 5.39 -9.04
N ILE A 179 -1.99 5.28 -8.13
CA ILE A 179 -0.62 4.90 -8.49
C ILE A 179 -0.60 3.51 -9.13
N PHE A 180 -1.34 2.55 -8.56
CA PHE A 180 -1.48 1.21 -9.12
C PHE A 180 -2.09 1.25 -10.53
N GLU A 181 -3.19 1.97 -10.71
CA GLU A 181 -3.93 2.06 -11.97
C GLU A 181 -3.12 2.73 -13.09
N GLU A 182 -2.31 3.74 -12.73
CA GLU A 182 -1.49 4.47 -13.69
C GLU A 182 -0.22 3.70 -14.08
N ARG A 183 0.40 2.99 -13.13
CA ARG A 183 1.79 2.55 -13.28
C ARG A 183 1.98 1.04 -13.34
N VAL A 184 1.01 0.23 -12.91
CA VAL A 184 1.12 -1.23 -12.95
C VAL A 184 0.64 -1.75 -14.32
N PRO A 185 1.43 -2.56 -15.04
CA PRO A 185 1.02 -3.12 -16.33
C PRO A 185 -0.28 -3.93 -16.22
N PRO A 186 -1.17 -3.91 -17.24
CA PRO A 186 -2.49 -4.56 -17.16
C PRO A 186 -2.46 -6.04 -16.79
N GLU A 187 -1.47 -6.80 -17.27
CA GLU A 187 -1.35 -8.22 -16.93
C GLU A 187 -0.97 -8.44 -15.46
N GLU A 188 -0.08 -7.61 -14.93
CA GLU A 188 0.28 -7.63 -13.50
C GLU A 188 -0.89 -7.16 -12.63
N ALA A 189 -1.67 -6.19 -13.11
CA ALA A 189 -2.87 -5.75 -12.41
C ALA A 189 -3.92 -6.87 -12.34
N ARG A 190 -4.07 -7.65 -13.41
CA ARG A 190 -4.95 -8.83 -13.44
C ARG A 190 -4.46 -9.93 -12.48
N ARG A 191 -3.14 -10.16 -12.40
CA ARG A 191 -2.52 -11.08 -11.42
C ARG A 191 -2.81 -10.64 -9.99
N ALA A 192 -2.68 -9.34 -9.70
CA ALA A 192 -3.04 -8.79 -8.39
C ALA A 192 -4.52 -9.06 -8.06
N GLY A 193 -5.42 -8.88 -9.03
CA GLY A 193 -6.84 -9.17 -8.83
C GLY A 193 -7.13 -10.62 -8.46
N VAL A 194 -6.38 -11.59 -8.99
CA VAL A 194 -6.50 -13.00 -8.59
C VAL A 194 -6.02 -13.18 -7.15
N ALA A 195 -4.82 -12.71 -6.83
CA ALA A 195 -4.22 -12.84 -5.50
C ALA A 195 -5.05 -12.18 -4.39
N ILE A 196 -5.62 -11.00 -4.67
CA ILE A 196 -6.53 -10.27 -3.77
C ILE A 196 -7.81 -11.09 -3.54
N ARG A 197 -8.43 -11.59 -4.61
CA ARG A 197 -9.69 -12.33 -4.49
C ARG A 197 -9.53 -13.61 -3.69
N GLU A 198 -8.43 -14.34 -3.84
CA GLU A 198 -8.18 -15.57 -3.06
C GLU A 198 -8.17 -15.28 -1.55
N ARG A 199 -7.63 -14.12 -1.16
CA ARG A 199 -7.48 -13.71 0.24
C ARG A 199 -8.75 -13.09 0.82
N VAL A 200 -9.47 -12.29 0.04
CA VAL A 200 -10.76 -11.73 0.45
C VAL A 200 -11.86 -12.80 0.44
N LYS A 201 -11.82 -13.78 -0.48
CA LYS A 201 -12.81 -14.87 -0.60
C LYS A 201 -12.57 -16.06 0.31
N ALA A 202 -11.49 -16.12 1.09
CA ALA A 202 -11.31 -17.16 2.10
C ALA A 202 -12.47 -17.24 3.14
N ARG A 203 -13.45 -16.33 3.03
CA ARG A 203 -14.77 -16.28 3.68
C ARG A 203 -15.88 -17.16 3.05
N GLY A 204 -15.57 -18.09 2.15
CA GLY A 204 -16.60 -18.74 1.30
C GLY A 204 -16.86 -20.24 1.51
N GLY A 205 -16.53 -20.83 2.67
CA GLY A 205 -16.77 -22.25 2.98
C GLY A 205 -17.73 -22.41 4.15
#